data_AF-A0A3M1MS97-F1
#
_entry.id   AF-A0A3M1MS97-F1
#
_cell.length_a   1.000
_cell.length_b   1.000
_cell.length_c   1.000
_cell.angle_alpha   90.00
_cell.angle_beta   90.00
_cell.angle_gamma   90.00
#
_symmetry.space_group_name_H-M   'P 1'
#
loop_
_entity.id
_entity.type
_entity.pdbx_description
1 polymer ?
#
loop_
_entity_poly.entity_id
_entity_poly.type
_entity_poly.pdbx_seq_one_letter_code
_entity_poly.pdbx_strand_id
1 'polypeptide(L)'
;FLHKVAINAVYPFAMYYHRLTGQLEKALEVLERFRSLPAENHQYARLYARWAYPAENAWQTQGQLQLWREACLAQWCLTCEVGRYLLGGADPTRGNSPAQ
;
A
#
# COMPACT_ATOMS: atom_id res chain seq x y z
N PHE A 1 -2.34 4.41 18.39
CA PHE A 1 -3.04 5.70 18.17
C PHE A 1 -2.12 6.72 17.49
N LEU A 2 -1.03 7.16 18.12
CA LEU A 2 -0.11 8.17 17.56
C LEU A 2 0.44 7.86 16.16
N HIS A 3 0.81 6.60 15.89
CA HIS A 3 1.27 6.17 14.56
C HIS A 3 0.24 6.42 13.44
N LYS A 4 -1.05 6.21 13.74
CA LYS A 4 -2.13 6.44 12.76
C LYS A 4 -2.31 7.93 12.49
N VAL A 5 -2.24 8.78 13.52
CA VAL A 5 -2.29 10.23 13.36
C VAL A 5 -1.09 10.73 12.54
N ALA A 6 0.10 10.17 12.78
CA ALA A 6 1.28 10.52 12.01
C ALA A 6 1.06 10.24 10.51
N ILE A 7 0.71 9.00 10.16
CA ILE A 7 0.53 8.56 8.76
C ILE A 7 -0.61 9.30 8.06
N ASN A 8 -1.75 9.44 8.72
CA ASN A 8 -2.96 9.94 8.06
C ASN A 8 -3.07 11.47 8.08
N ALA A 9 -2.36 12.17 8.97
CA ALA A 9 -2.48 13.61 9.12
C ALA A 9 -1.13 14.33 9.08
N VAL A 10 -0.16 13.94 9.91
CA VAL A 10 1.09 14.70 10.06
C VAL A 10 1.94 14.65 8.79
N TYR A 11 2.22 13.46 8.25
CA TYR A 11 3.04 13.33 7.04
C TYR A 11 2.40 13.97 5.81
N PRO A 12 1.10 13.74 5.49
CA PRO A 12 0.44 14.42 4.39
C PRO A 12 0.45 15.94 4.53
N PHE A 13 0.16 16.46 5.74
CA PHE A 13 0.16 17.89 5.99
C PHE A 13 1.56 18.50 5.85
N ALA A 14 2.59 17.87 6.43
CA ALA A 14 3.97 18.36 6.33
C ALA A 14 4.47 18.37 4.88
N MET A 15 4.17 17.33 4.10
CA MET A 15 4.51 17.29 2.68
C MET A 15 3.81 18.41 1.91
N TYR A 16 2.50 18.61 2.14
CA TYR A 16 1.74 19.68 1.52
C TYR A 16 2.27 21.07 1.88
N TYR A 17 2.58 21.31 3.15
CA TYR A 17 3.14 22.58 3.64
C TYR A 17 4.48 22.92 2.96
N HIS A 18 5.39 21.95 2.85
CA HIS A 18 6.67 22.18 2.19
C HIS A 18 6.51 22.42 0.67
N ARG A 19 5.58 21.71 0.01
CA ARG A 19 5.26 22.00 -1.40
C ARG A 19 4.68 23.41 -1.59
N LEU A 20 3.75 23.83 -0.73
CA LEU A 20 3.14 25.16 -0.79
C LEU A 20 4.15 26.30 -0.60
N THR A 21 5.16 26.08 0.24
CA THR A 21 6.19 27.09 0.55
C THR A 21 7.40 27.03 -0.40
N GLY A 22 7.33 26.24 -1.48
CA GLY A 22 8.39 26.12 -2.48
C GLY A 22 9.62 25.34 -2.01
N GLN A 23 9.51 24.59 -0.91
CA GLN A 23 10.61 23.82 -0.30
C GLN A 23 10.54 22.35 -0.76
N LEU A 24 10.79 22.10 -2.05
CA LEU A 24 10.63 20.77 -2.65
C LEU A 24 11.51 19.72 -1.98
N GLU A 25 12.77 20.05 -1.68
CA GLU A 25 13.73 19.15 -1.06
C GLU A 25 13.22 18.65 0.30
N LYS A 26 12.66 19.55 1.11
CA LYS A 26 12.06 19.17 2.41
C LYS A 26 10.80 18.32 2.25
N ALA A 27 9.99 18.57 1.22
CA ALA A 27 8.83 17.72 0.93
C ALA A 27 9.27 16.28 0.59
N LEU A 28 10.36 16.14 -0.16
CA LEU A 28 10.96 14.83 -0.48
C LEU A 28 11.58 14.17 0.76
N GLU A 29 12.23 14.91 1.65
CA GLU A 29 12.70 14.37 2.93
C GLU A 29 11.56 13.83 3.79
N VAL A 30 10.43 14.55 3.86
CA VAL A 30 9.22 14.08 4.57
C VAL A 30 8.69 12.79 3.95
N LEU A 31 8.68 12.71 2.61
CA LEU A 31 8.27 11.52 1.87
C LEU A 31 9.18 10.32 2.20
N GLU A 32 10.50 10.50 2.17
CA GLU A 32 11.45 9.42 2.48
C GLU A 32 11.34 8.96 3.94
N ARG A 33 11.13 9.89 4.88
CA ARG A 33 10.82 9.53 6.28
C ARG A 33 9.54 8.72 6.37
N PHE A 34 8.50 9.06 5.61
CA PHE A 34 7.26 8.29 5.60
C PHE A 34 7.49 6.87 5.04
N ARG A 35 8.30 6.71 3.99
CA ARG A 35 8.67 5.39 3.42
C ARG A 35 9.49 4.52 4.37
N SER A 36 10.21 5.12 5.32
CA SER A 36 10.96 4.38 6.33
C SER A 36 10.11 3.81 7.48
N LEU A 37 8.85 4.23 7.60
CA LEU A 37 7.97 3.72 8.65
C LEU A 37 7.62 2.24 8.41
N PRO A 38 7.53 1.42 9.46
CA PRO A 38 7.17 0.02 9.32
C PRO A 38 5.76 -0.14 8.72
N ALA A 39 5.54 -1.27 8.02
CA ALA A 39 4.22 -1.63 7.51
C ALA A 39 3.16 -1.58 8.60
N GLU A 40 1.97 -1.07 8.26
CA GLU A 40 0.90 -0.99 9.24
C GLU A 40 0.24 -2.36 9.44
N ASN A 41 -0.12 -2.65 10.68
CA ASN A 41 -0.90 -3.84 10.98
C ASN A 41 -2.37 -3.63 10.54
N HIS A 42 -2.65 -3.86 9.26
CA HIS A 42 -3.97 -3.68 8.64
C HIS A 42 -4.48 -4.97 7.98
N GLN A 43 -5.79 -5.20 8.00
CA GLN A 43 -6.39 -6.42 7.43
C GLN A 43 -6.15 -6.57 5.93
N TYR A 44 -6.24 -5.47 5.17
CA TYR A 44 -5.97 -5.51 3.74
C TYR A 44 -4.49 -5.74 3.45
N ALA A 45 -3.57 -5.16 4.22
CA ALA A 45 -2.14 -5.49 4.06
C ALA A 45 -1.85 -6.98 4.26
N ARG A 46 -2.53 -7.61 5.24
CA ARG A 46 -2.45 -9.07 5.44
C ARG A 46 -3.09 -9.86 4.28
N LEU A 47 -4.14 -9.35 3.66
CA LEU A 47 -4.76 -9.95 2.48
C LEU A 47 -3.80 -9.94 1.28
N TYR A 48 -3.22 -8.78 0.97
CA TYR A 48 -2.21 -8.66 -0.08
C TYR A 48 -0.99 -9.53 0.19
N ALA A 49 -0.52 -9.61 1.43
CA ALA A 49 0.58 -10.51 1.81
C ALA A 49 0.27 -11.99 1.50
N ARG A 50 -0.97 -12.46 1.73
CA ARG A 50 -1.38 -13.82 1.36
C ARG A 50 -1.36 -14.06 -0.16
N TRP A 51 -1.54 -13.00 -0.94
CA TRP A 51 -1.46 -13.03 -2.41
C TRP A 51 -0.05 -12.79 -2.95
N ALA A 52 0.99 -12.99 -2.14
CA ALA A 52 2.39 -12.76 -2.48
C ALA A 52 2.79 -11.29 -2.68
N TYR A 53 2.00 -10.34 -2.17
CA TYR A 53 2.31 -8.90 -2.16
C TYR A 53 2.42 -8.35 -0.73
N PRO A 54 3.40 -8.77 0.08
CA PRO A 54 3.59 -8.21 1.42
C PRO A 54 4.01 -6.74 1.34
N ALA A 55 3.44 -5.90 2.20
CA ALA A 55 3.93 -4.53 2.38
C ALA A 55 5.14 -4.52 3.35
N GLU A 56 6.21 -3.86 2.96
CA GLU A 56 7.45 -3.70 3.72
C GLU A 56 7.43 -2.44 4.60
N ASN A 57 6.63 -1.45 4.22
CA ASN A 57 6.56 -0.16 4.91
C ASN A 57 5.14 0.42 4.90
N ALA A 58 4.95 1.47 5.69
CA ALA A 58 3.66 2.16 5.83
C ALA A 58 3.19 2.75 4.49
N TRP A 59 4.11 3.25 3.66
CA TRP A 59 3.78 3.79 2.34
C TRP A 59 3.10 2.75 1.45
N GLN A 60 3.68 1.55 1.36
CA GLN A 60 3.11 0.44 0.61
C GLN A 60 1.78 -0.03 1.22
N THR A 61 1.67 -0.05 2.56
CA THR A 61 0.41 -0.40 3.23
C THR A 61 -0.70 0.59 2.83
N GLN A 62 -0.44 1.89 2.89
CA GLN A 62 -1.39 2.92 2.47
C GLN A 62 -1.75 2.82 0.99
N GLY A 63 -0.78 2.50 0.12
CA GLY A 63 -1.02 2.20 -1.30
C GLY A 63 -1.98 1.03 -1.51
N GLN A 64 -1.80 -0.08 -0.77
CA GLN A 64 -2.69 -1.24 -0.81
C GLN A 64 -4.10 -0.92 -0.32
N LEU A 65 -4.22 -0.09 0.73
CA LEU A 65 -5.52 0.36 1.24
C LEU A 65 -6.26 1.23 0.22
N GLN A 66 -5.54 2.15 -0.44
CA GLN A 66 -6.12 2.98 -1.49
C GLN A 66 -6.51 2.12 -2.70
N LEU A 67 -5.64 1.22 -3.16
CA LEU A 67 -5.97 0.30 -4.26
C LEU A 67 -7.20 -0.55 -3.94
N TRP A 68 -7.29 -1.07 -2.71
CA TRP A 68 -8.47 -1.80 -2.26
C TRP A 68 -9.75 -0.96 -2.38
N ARG A 69 -9.72 0.27 -1.85
CA ARG A 69 -10.90 1.14 -1.78
C ARG A 69 -11.34 1.65 -3.16
N GLU A 70 -10.39 2.10 -3.97
CA GLU A 70 -10.69 2.78 -5.23
C GLU A 70 -10.83 1.81 -6.42
N ALA A 71 -10.19 0.63 -6.38
CA ALA A 71 -10.18 -0.30 -7.51
C ALA A 71 -10.77 -1.68 -7.17
N CYS A 72 -10.35 -2.33 -6.06
CA CYS A 72 -10.81 -3.69 -5.75
C CYS A 72 -12.32 -3.72 -5.43
N LEU A 73 -12.82 -2.78 -4.64
CA LEU A 73 -14.26 -2.66 -4.36
C LEU A 73 -15.08 -2.37 -5.62
N ALA A 74 -14.51 -1.62 -6.56
CA ALA A 74 -15.11 -1.34 -7.87
C ALA A 74 -14.91 -2.47 -8.89
N GLN A 75 -14.25 -3.56 -8.49
CA GLN A 75 -13.97 -4.75 -9.31
C GLN A 75 -13.16 -4.47 -10.59
N TRP A 76 -12.23 -3.52 -10.54
CA TRP A 76 -11.34 -3.20 -11.67
C TRP A 76 -10.22 -4.24 -11.89
N CYS A 77 -10.40 -5.46 -11.39
CA CYS A 77 -9.38 -6.52 -11.46
C CYS A 77 -8.99 -6.89 -12.89
N LEU A 78 -9.89 -6.67 -13.88
CA LEU A 78 -9.60 -6.91 -15.29
C LEU A 78 -8.57 -5.94 -15.89
N THR A 79 -8.33 -4.80 -15.23
CA THR A 79 -7.41 -3.75 -15.72
C THR A 79 -6.26 -3.46 -14.73
N CYS A 80 -6.27 -4.08 -13.54
CA CYS A 80 -5.22 -3.95 -12.53
C CYS A 80 -4.21 -5.10 -12.63
N GLU A 81 -2.91 -4.81 -12.49
CA GLU A 81 -1.86 -5.83 -12.51
C GLU A 81 -2.01 -6.91 -11.42
N VAL A 82 -2.42 -6.52 -10.21
CA VAL A 82 -2.72 -7.50 -9.14
C VAL A 82 -3.89 -8.39 -9.55
N GLY A 83 -4.94 -7.81 -10.12
CA GLY A 83 -6.10 -8.56 -10.60
C GLY A 83 -5.74 -9.53 -11.74
N ARG A 84 -4.93 -9.07 -12.71
CA ARG A 84 -4.42 -9.90 -13.81
C ARG A 84 -3.56 -11.06 -13.31
N TYR A 85 -2.70 -10.81 -12.32
CA TYR A 85 -1.91 -11.86 -11.65
C TYR A 85 -2.83 -12.91 -11.00
N LEU A 86 -3.84 -12.48 -10.24
CA LEU A 86 -4.80 -13.38 -9.60
C LEU A 86 -5.66 -14.17 -10.61
N LEU A 87 -6.06 -13.55 -11.73
CA LEU A 87 -6.83 -14.20 -12.80
C LEU A 87 -6.01 -15.20 -13.62
N GLY A 88 -4.69 -15.04 -13.67
CA GLY A 88 -3.78 -15.97 -14.35
C GLY A 88 -3.66 -17.35 -13.70
N GLY A 89 -4.49 -17.67 -12.71
CA GLY A 89 -4.48 -18.96 -12.00
C GLY A 89 -3.41 -19.06 -10.92
N ALA A 90 -2.61 -18.01 -10.71
CA ALA A 90 -1.73 -17.88 -9.56
C ALA A 90 -2.56 -17.55 -8.32
N ASP A 91 -3.25 -18.55 -7.79
CA ASP A 91 -3.81 -18.50 -6.44
C ASP A 91 -2.74 -19.03 -5.47
N PRO A 92 -1.91 -18.18 -4.84
CA PRO A 92 -0.90 -18.62 -3.89
C PRO A 92 -1.48 -19.19 -2.59
N THR A 93 -2.81 -19.10 -2.40
CA THR A 93 -3.50 -19.73 -1.26
C THR A 93 -3.93 -21.17 -1.55
N ARG A 94 -3.99 -21.56 -2.84
CA ARG A 94 -3.90 -22.97 -3.23
C ARG A 94 -2.44 -23.35 -3.12
N GLY A 95 -2.04 -23.82 -1.94
CA GLY A 95 -0.73 -24.44 -1.75
C GLY A 95 -0.47 -25.43 -2.89
N ASN A 96 0.80 -25.52 -3.33
CA ASN A 96 1.26 -26.51 -4.30
C ASN A 96 0.65 -27.89 -3.99
N SER A 97 -0.46 -28.22 -4.64
CA SER A 97 -0.82 -29.61 -4.82
C SER A 97 0.03 -30.05 -6.00
N PRO A 98 0.94 -31.02 -5.86
CA PRO A 98 1.65 -31.54 -6.99
C PRO A 98 0.60 -32.05 -7.97
N ALA A 99 0.70 -31.60 -9.22
CA ALA A 99 -0.02 -32.20 -10.33
C ALA A 99 0.19 -33.72 -10.26
N GLN A 100 -0.90 -34.46 -10.14
CA GLN A 100 -0.95 -35.89 -10.48
C GLN A 100 -1.06 -36.01 -11.98
#